data_AF-S4RVL7-F1
#
_entry.id   AF-S4RVL7-F1
#
_cell.length_a   1.000
_cell.length_b   1.000
_cell.length_c   1.000
_cell.angle_alpha   90.00
_cell.angle_beta   90.00
_cell.angle_gamma   90.00
#
_symmetry.space_group_name_H-M   'P 1'
#
loop_
_entity.id
_entity.type
_entity.pdbx_description
1 polymer ?
#
loop_
_entity_poly.entity_id
_entity_poly.type
_entity_poly.pdbx_seq_one_letter_code
_entity_poly.pdbx_strand_id
1 'polypeptide(L)'
;FTGAFYALSYNTRIDQDNTLALLPTGTLILSVTKDTYEELGLQGQPSQYTGRKPLQYVIKLQLTEPTMAPGRKCYERAVWALSEKVPLRFDVLVSWQPPEGKAATAPAKFFAEWDCREVRADVTVRPVAARACPALDSLSLQPEDGAACGAQDFFDWLGAVSCDIDCSSDNSASMRCPEPSLPMGPSLLCSITGLIRPDIVIQLLSALRRYFEEPKLACWATLTAHGFADSPVSWASLEHGFHKGGENLQTLLAFANGNYWLLRAVGTNDGCPS
;
A
#
# COMPACT_ATOMS: atom_id res chain seq x y z
N PHE A 1 -16.20 18.49 4.19
CA PHE A 1 -16.83 17.21 3.79
C PHE A 1 -16.71 16.23 4.93
N THR A 2 -17.72 15.39 5.16
CA THR A 2 -17.61 14.29 6.13
C THR A 2 -17.29 13.00 5.38
N GLY A 3 -16.57 12.07 6.01
CA GLY A 3 -16.12 10.82 5.41
C GLY A 3 -14.60 10.68 5.43
N ALA A 4 -14.09 9.57 4.87
CA ALA A 4 -12.67 9.29 4.80
C ALA A 4 -12.10 9.83 3.49
N PHE A 5 -11.16 10.77 3.58
CA PHE A 5 -10.51 11.39 2.42
C PHE A 5 -9.05 10.96 2.35
N TYR A 6 -8.61 10.57 1.17
CA TYR A 6 -7.27 10.10 0.88
C TYR A 6 -6.70 10.96 -0.24
N ALA A 7 -5.47 11.45 -0.05
CA ALA A 7 -4.72 12.10 -1.11
C ALA A 7 -3.26 11.67 -1.06
N LEU A 8 -2.63 11.54 -2.23
CA LEU A 8 -1.23 11.21 -2.38
C LEU A 8 -0.66 11.96 -3.59
N SER A 9 0.53 12.55 -3.45
CA SER A 9 1.22 13.17 -4.59
C SER A 9 1.57 12.11 -5.64
N TYR A 10 1.40 12.48 -6.91
CA TYR A 10 1.60 11.60 -8.06
C TYR A 10 2.91 11.94 -8.77
N ASN A 11 3.66 10.92 -9.17
CA ASN A 11 4.90 11.06 -9.94
C ASN A 11 5.95 11.97 -9.24
N THR A 12 6.00 11.90 -7.92
CA THR A 12 6.98 12.59 -7.06
C THR A 12 7.82 11.54 -6.36
N ARG A 13 9.15 11.68 -6.37
CA ARG A 13 10.05 10.75 -5.68
C ARG A 13 10.31 11.23 -4.26
N ILE A 14 10.05 10.38 -3.27
CA ILE A 14 10.17 10.77 -1.85
C ILE A 14 11.61 11.17 -1.44
N ASP A 15 12.62 10.67 -2.14
CA ASP A 15 14.03 10.93 -1.85
C ASP A 15 14.52 12.27 -2.42
N GLN A 16 13.91 12.73 -3.51
CA GLN A 16 14.38 13.87 -4.32
C GLN A 16 13.42 15.06 -4.29
N ASP A 17 12.12 14.77 -4.33
CA ASP A 17 11.07 15.76 -4.50
C ASP A 17 10.37 16.08 -3.17
N ASN A 18 9.51 17.09 -3.21
CA ASN A 18 8.50 17.27 -2.20
C ASN A 18 7.37 16.26 -2.45
N THR A 19 6.85 15.63 -1.39
CA THR A 19 5.73 14.69 -1.45
C THR A 19 4.67 15.05 -0.42
N LEU A 20 3.43 14.62 -0.71
CA LEU A 20 2.26 14.92 0.09
C LEU A 20 1.40 13.67 0.28
N ALA A 21 0.93 13.45 1.51
CA ALA A 21 -0.15 12.52 1.79
C ALA A 21 -1.18 13.16 2.73
N LEU A 22 -2.46 12.92 2.48
CA LEU A 22 -3.54 13.24 3.40
C LEU A 22 -4.22 11.95 3.83
N LEU A 23 -4.14 11.67 5.13
CA LEU A 23 -4.72 10.48 5.74
C LEU A 23 -6.20 10.70 6.08
N PRO A 24 -7.00 9.62 6.15
CA PRO A 24 -8.42 9.70 6.53
C PRO A 24 -8.63 10.16 7.97
N THR A 25 -7.58 10.11 8.81
CA THR A 25 -7.53 10.69 10.16
C THR A 25 -7.52 12.22 10.15
N GLY A 26 -7.38 12.85 8.99
CA GLY A 26 -7.23 14.29 8.85
C GLY A 26 -5.80 14.80 9.09
N THR A 27 -4.81 13.92 9.10
CA THR A 27 -3.39 14.30 9.17
C THR A 27 -2.86 14.58 7.76
N LEU A 28 -2.46 15.82 7.50
CA LEU A 28 -1.68 16.20 6.31
C LEU A 28 -0.20 15.99 6.62
N ILE A 29 0.47 15.22 5.78
CA ILE A 29 1.88 14.87 5.90
C ILE A 29 2.59 15.36 4.65
N LEU A 30 3.62 16.19 4.86
CA LEU A 30 4.50 16.68 3.81
C LEU A 30 5.89 16.14 4.09
N SER A 31 6.50 15.43 3.14
CA SER A 31 7.95 15.21 3.15
C SER A 31 8.55 16.17 2.15
N VAL A 32 9.39 17.08 2.63
CA VAL A 32 9.92 18.17 1.82
C VAL A 32 11.43 18.22 1.89
N THR A 33 12.03 18.70 0.80
CA THR A 33 13.47 18.93 0.75
C THR A 33 13.91 19.91 1.82
N LYS A 34 15.18 19.84 2.22
CA LYS A 34 15.76 20.76 3.20
C LYS A 34 15.49 22.23 2.85
N ASP A 35 15.72 22.62 1.59
CA ASP A 35 15.55 24.01 1.15
C ASP A 35 14.07 24.44 1.29
N THR A 36 13.15 23.59 0.84
CA THR A 36 11.70 23.82 0.99
C THR A 36 11.30 23.91 2.47
N TYR A 37 11.86 23.08 3.35
CA TYR A 37 11.58 23.09 4.78
C TYR A 37 11.99 24.41 5.45
N GLU A 38 13.22 24.85 5.17
CA GLU A 38 13.77 26.11 5.69
C GLU A 38 12.98 27.31 5.18
N GLU A 39 12.57 27.28 3.90
CA GLU A 39 11.72 28.31 3.32
C GLU A 39 10.31 28.30 3.91
N LEU A 40 9.64 27.17 4.08
CA LEU A 40 8.29 27.10 4.66
C LEU A 40 8.27 27.70 6.08
N GLY A 41 9.27 27.37 6.89
CA GLY A 41 9.32 27.80 8.30
C GLY A 41 8.13 27.30 9.11
N LEU A 42 7.72 26.05 8.84
CA LEU A 42 6.75 25.28 9.60
C LEU A 42 7.47 24.30 10.53
N GLN A 43 6.81 23.90 11.61
CA GLN A 43 7.38 22.89 12.51
C GLN A 43 7.35 21.52 11.86
N GLY A 44 8.52 20.90 11.76
CA GLY A 44 8.69 19.52 11.31
C GLY A 44 9.90 18.89 11.98
N GLN A 45 10.27 17.72 11.48
CA GLN A 45 11.38 16.92 12.01
C GLN A 45 12.19 16.34 10.84
N PRO A 46 13.51 16.18 11.00
CA PRO A 46 14.31 15.47 10.01
C PRO A 46 13.73 14.09 9.70
N SER A 47 13.72 13.72 8.43
CA SER A 47 13.37 12.35 8.01
C SER A 47 14.31 11.34 8.68
N GLN A 48 13.74 10.22 9.15
CA GLN A 48 14.49 9.12 9.76
C GLN A 48 15.43 8.43 8.76
N TYR A 49 15.17 8.61 7.46
CA TYR A 49 15.92 8.01 6.35
C TYR A 49 16.92 8.99 5.77
N THR A 50 17.66 9.66 6.65
CA THR A 50 18.72 10.57 6.24
C THR A 50 20.07 10.11 6.77
N GLY A 51 21.12 10.33 5.97
CA GLY A 51 22.49 10.08 6.39
C GLY A 51 22.95 11.11 7.44
N ARG A 52 24.26 11.34 7.54
CA ARG A 52 24.83 12.30 8.52
C ARG A 52 24.28 13.73 8.43
N LYS A 53 23.70 14.12 7.28
CA LYS A 53 23.03 15.41 7.09
C LYS A 53 21.61 15.16 6.58
N PRO A 54 20.59 15.75 7.24
CA PRO A 54 19.21 15.61 6.78
C PRO A 54 18.98 16.36 5.47
N LEU A 55 18.48 15.62 4.48
CA LEU A 55 18.11 16.15 3.16
C LEU A 55 16.59 16.28 2.97
N GLN A 56 15.83 15.56 3.79
CA GLN A 56 14.36 15.52 3.79
C GLN A 56 13.85 15.80 5.21
N TYR A 57 12.71 16.48 5.29
CA TYR A 57 12.03 16.83 6.54
C TYR A 57 10.54 16.53 6.44
N VAL A 58 10.00 15.96 7.51
CA VAL A 58 8.59 15.60 7.61
C VAL A 58 7.85 16.65 8.45
N ILE A 59 6.86 17.29 7.83
CA ILE A 59 5.91 18.19 8.48
C ILE A 59 4.58 17.45 8.61
N LYS A 60 4.03 17.38 9.82
CA LYS A 60 2.70 16.78 10.09
C LYS A 60 1.76 17.85 10.63
N LEU A 61 0.64 18.04 9.94
CA LEU A 61 -0.41 18.99 10.32
C LEU A 61 -1.71 18.22 10.59
N GLN A 62 -2.17 18.22 11.83
CA GLN A 62 -3.45 17.60 12.18
C GLN A 62 -4.59 18.57 11.88
N LEU A 63 -5.25 18.40 10.72
CA LEU A 63 -6.25 19.35 10.22
C LEU A 63 -7.55 19.34 11.03
N THR A 64 -7.78 18.30 11.82
CA THR A 64 -8.97 18.17 12.68
C THR A 64 -8.80 18.83 14.05
N GLU A 65 -7.59 19.31 14.39
CA GLU A 65 -7.36 19.99 15.66
C GLU A 65 -8.09 21.34 15.71
N PRO A 66 -8.65 21.74 16.87
CA PRO A 66 -9.31 23.05 17.01
C PRO A 66 -8.40 24.25 16.69
N THR A 67 -7.09 24.08 16.83
CA THR A 67 -6.07 25.09 16.48
C THR A 67 -5.91 25.29 14.97
N MET A 68 -6.35 24.31 14.17
CA MET A 68 -6.34 24.34 12.71
C MET A 68 -7.70 24.78 12.12
N ALA A 69 -8.59 25.34 12.94
CA ALA A 69 -9.80 25.99 12.44
C ALA A 69 -9.49 27.36 11.78
N PRO A 70 -10.26 27.78 10.76
CA PRO A 70 -10.12 29.11 10.17
C PRO A 70 -10.15 30.24 11.21
N GLY A 71 -9.28 31.26 11.03
CA GLY A 71 -9.12 32.39 11.96
C GLY A 71 -8.22 32.11 13.17
N ARG A 72 -7.63 30.91 13.28
CA ARG A 72 -6.63 30.59 14.28
C ARG A 72 -5.23 30.87 13.74
N LYS A 73 -4.32 31.33 14.62
CA LYS A 73 -2.92 31.63 14.25
C LYS A 73 -2.20 30.45 13.60
N CYS A 74 -2.41 29.23 14.09
CA CYS A 74 -1.78 28.03 13.53
C CYS A 74 -2.30 27.74 12.12
N TYR A 75 -3.62 27.81 11.92
CA TYR A 75 -4.24 27.68 10.59
C TYR A 75 -3.74 28.74 9.62
N GLU A 76 -3.79 30.03 9.99
CA GLU A 76 -3.37 31.15 9.16
C GLU A 76 -1.89 31.04 8.77
N ARG A 77 -1.03 30.64 9.72
CA ARG A 77 0.39 30.40 9.47
C ARG A 77 0.60 29.27 8.46
N ALA A 78 -0.12 28.16 8.59
CA ALA A 78 -0.01 27.03 7.68
C ALA A 78 -0.48 27.41 6.26
N VAL A 79 -1.64 28.06 6.15
CA VAL A 79 -2.17 28.54 4.87
C VAL A 79 -1.21 29.52 4.22
N TRP A 80 -0.74 30.54 4.95
CA TRP A 80 0.22 31.51 4.43
C TRP A 80 1.52 30.86 3.94
N ALA A 81 2.08 29.93 4.72
CA ALA A 81 3.31 29.22 4.35
C ALA A 81 3.15 28.41 3.05
N LEU A 82 2.04 27.68 2.92
CA LEU A 82 1.81 26.74 1.80
C LEU A 82 1.22 27.39 0.55
N SER A 83 0.60 28.57 0.66
CA SER A 83 -0.06 29.23 -0.48
C SER A 83 0.62 30.50 -0.95
N GLU A 84 1.15 31.32 -0.03
CA GLU A 84 1.76 32.61 -0.38
C GLU A 84 3.29 32.56 -0.34
N LYS A 85 3.85 31.95 0.71
CA LYS A 85 5.30 31.95 0.93
C LYS A 85 6.01 30.99 -0.02
N VAL A 86 5.62 29.72 0.03
CA VAL A 86 6.15 28.66 -0.84
C VAL A 86 4.95 28.00 -1.50
N PRO A 87 4.55 28.44 -2.71
CA PRO A 87 3.35 27.97 -3.38
C PRO A 87 3.56 26.56 -3.95
N LEU A 88 3.54 25.55 -3.08
CA LEU A 88 3.73 24.16 -3.45
C LEU A 88 2.57 23.68 -4.35
N ARG A 89 2.91 23.00 -5.44
CA ARG A 89 1.96 22.41 -6.38
C ARG A 89 2.31 20.94 -6.60
N PHE A 90 1.27 20.12 -6.63
CA PHE A 90 1.38 18.68 -6.83
C PHE A 90 0.29 18.24 -7.80
N ASP A 91 0.63 17.26 -8.63
CA ASP A 91 -0.38 16.36 -9.17
C ASP A 91 -0.77 15.39 -8.05
N VAL A 92 -2.06 15.16 -7.85
CA VAL A 92 -2.55 14.43 -6.66
C VAL A 92 -3.56 13.36 -7.05
N LEU A 93 -3.29 12.13 -6.64
CA LEU A 93 -4.30 11.07 -6.64
C LEU A 93 -5.22 11.27 -5.44
N VAL A 94 -6.52 11.30 -5.68
CA VAL A 94 -7.52 11.53 -4.64
C VAL A 94 -8.56 10.41 -4.64
N SER A 95 -8.93 9.94 -3.45
CA SER A 95 -10.07 9.07 -3.25
C SER A 95 -10.86 9.49 -2.02
N TRP A 96 -12.19 9.38 -2.09
CA TRP A 96 -13.07 9.75 -0.99
C TRP A 96 -14.11 8.67 -0.75
N GLN A 97 -14.32 8.35 0.54
CA GLN A 97 -15.39 7.50 1.02
C GLN A 97 -16.44 8.36 1.70
N PRO A 98 -17.71 8.32 1.26
CA PRO A 98 -18.78 8.98 1.99
C PRO A 98 -18.97 8.34 3.37
N PRO A 99 -19.55 9.08 4.34
CA PRO A 99 -19.97 8.50 5.60
C PRO A 99 -20.96 7.34 5.35
N GLU A 100 -20.97 6.38 6.26
CA GLU A 100 -21.88 5.25 6.20
C GLU A 100 -23.35 5.70 6.07
N GLY A 101 -24.11 5.03 5.20
CA GLY A 101 -25.52 5.34 4.93
C GLY A 101 -25.77 6.60 4.09
N LYS A 102 -24.73 7.28 3.58
CA LYS A 102 -24.88 8.43 2.68
C LYS A 102 -24.54 8.08 1.23
N ALA A 103 -25.28 8.68 0.30
CA ALA A 103 -25.03 8.52 -1.13
C ALA A 103 -23.64 9.06 -1.52
N ALA A 104 -22.93 8.30 -2.35
CA ALA A 104 -21.62 8.65 -2.91
C ALA A 104 -21.75 9.67 -4.04
N THR A 105 -22.26 10.87 -3.76
CA THR A 105 -22.09 12.00 -4.68
C THR A 105 -20.69 12.55 -4.48
N ALA A 106 -19.77 12.18 -5.37
CA ALA A 106 -18.45 12.79 -5.47
C ALA A 106 -18.61 14.32 -5.40
N PRO A 107 -17.74 15.05 -4.69
CA PRO A 107 -17.84 16.50 -4.61
C PRO A 107 -17.34 17.11 -5.93
N ALA A 108 -18.08 16.87 -7.03
CA ALA A 108 -17.78 17.37 -8.37
C ALA A 108 -17.66 18.90 -8.37
N LYS A 109 -18.43 19.58 -7.51
CA LYS A 109 -18.33 21.04 -7.29
C LYS A 109 -17.01 21.47 -6.65
N PHE A 110 -16.43 20.64 -5.77
CA PHE A 110 -15.12 20.93 -5.20
C PHE A 110 -14.08 20.82 -6.30
N PHE A 111 -14.05 19.71 -7.02
CA PHE A 111 -13.06 19.49 -8.07
C PHE A 111 -13.27 20.28 -9.37
N ALA A 112 -14.36 21.03 -9.51
CA ALA A 112 -14.70 21.76 -10.73
C ALA A 112 -13.71 22.89 -11.09
N GLU A 113 -13.00 23.44 -10.09
CA GLU A 113 -12.02 24.50 -10.29
C GLU A 113 -10.65 23.97 -10.75
N TRP A 114 -10.45 22.65 -10.73
CA TRP A 114 -9.19 21.99 -11.06
C TRP A 114 -9.35 21.08 -12.28
N ASP A 115 -8.24 20.84 -12.99
CA ASP A 115 -8.20 19.85 -14.08
C ASP A 115 -8.20 18.44 -13.47
N CYS A 116 -9.38 17.98 -13.09
CA CYS A 116 -9.59 16.68 -12.45
C CYS A 116 -10.12 15.67 -13.46
N ARG A 117 -9.43 14.53 -13.54
CA ARG A 117 -9.85 13.36 -14.31
C ARG A 117 -10.30 12.25 -13.38
N GLU A 118 -11.49 11.70 -13.63
CA GLU A 118 -11.87 10.43 -13.00
C GLU A 118 -10.98 9.30 -13.53
N VAL A 119 -10.27 8.63 -12.62
CA VAL A 119 -9.44 7.47 -12.92
C VAL A 119 -10.07 6.26 -12.25
N ARG A 120 -10.38 5.24 -13.05
CA ARG A 120 -10.82 3.94 -12.54
C ARG A 120 -9.60 3.05 -12.35
N ALA A 121 -9.66 2.19 -11.34
CA ALA A 121 -8.65 1.15 -11.17
C ALA A 121 -8.64 0.25 -12.40
N ASP A 122 -7.45 -0.07 -12.89
CA ASP A 122 -7.27 -1.06 -13.93
C ASP A 122 -7.43 -2.44 -13.34
N VAL A 123 -8.19 -3.32 -14.00
CA VAL A 123 -8.47 -4.67 -13.53
C VAL A 123 -8.10 -5.64 -14.62
N THR A 124 -7.08 -6.46 -14.34
CA THR A 124 -6.62 -7.51 -15.25
C THR A 124 -6.86 -8.86 -14.61
N VAL A 125 -7.52 -9.75 -15.35
CA VAL A 125 -7.76 -11.13 -14.94
C VAL A 125 -7.13 -12.04 -15.97
N ARG A 126 -6.19 -12.87 -15.54
CA ARG A 126 -5.53 -13.84 -16.41
C ARG A 126 -5.68 -15.27 -15.89
N PRO A 127 -6.02 -16.23 -16.76
CA PRO A 127 -5.92 -17.63 -16.40
C PRO A 127 -4.46 -18.03 -16.27
N VAL A 128 -4.18 -18.85 -15.27
CA VAL A 128 -2.87 -19.43 -15.00
C VAL A 128 -3.00 -20.92 -15.26
N ALA A 129 -2.21 -21.43 -16.20
CA ALA A 129 -2.22 -22.86 -16.54
C ALA A 129 -1.84 -23.72 -15.33
N ALA A 130 -2.37 -24.95 -15.31
CA ALA A 130 -2.06 -25.95 -14.30
C ALA A 130 -0.54 -26.13 -14.16
N ARG A 131 -0.05 -26.16 -12.93
CA ARG A 131 1.38 -26.18 -12.58
C ARG A 131 1.58 -26.79 -11.20
N ALA A 132 2.81 -27.08 -10.81
CA ALA A 132 3.12 -27.47 -9.43
C ALA A 132 2.99 -26.25 -8.50
N CYS A 133 2.51 -26.48 -7.28
CA CYS A 133 2.52 -25.50 -6.19
C CYS A 133 3.15 -26.11 -4.92
N PRO A 134 3.74 -25.29 -4.03
CA PRO A 134 4.25 -25.76 -2.75
C PRO A 134 3.17 -26.44 -1.91
N ALA A 135 3.48 -27.58 -1.30
CA ALA A 135 2.64 -28.16 -0.26
C ALA A 135 2.76 -27.33 1.01
N LEU A 136 1.65 -26.94 1.62
CA LEU A 136 1.64 -26.04 2.78
C LEU A 136 0.92 -26.68 3.96
N ASP A 137 1.45 -26.47 5.16
CA ASP A 137 0.76 -26.75 6.41
C ASP A 137 0.23 -25.45 7.01
N SER A 138 -1.08 -25.30 7.08
CA SER A 138 -1.70 -24.09 7.65
C SER A 138 -1.26 -23.74 9.08
N LEU A 139 -0.77 -24.70 9.85
CA LEU A 139 -0.37 -24.51 11.26
C LEU A 139 1.11 -24.16 11.45
N SER A 140 1.96 -24.36 10.44
CA SER A 140 3.40 -24.17 10.55
C SER A 140 3.97 -23.30 9.43
N LEU A 141 4.57 -22.16 9.80
CA LEU A 141 5.24 -21.26 8.85
C LEU A 141 6.63 -21.76 8.42
N GLN A 142 7.25 -22.62 9.23
CA GLN A 142 8.57 -23.22 8.98
C GLN A 142 8.54 -24.67 9.48
N PRO A 143 7.96 -25.59 8.69
CA PRO A 143 7.95 -27.01 9.02
C PRO A 143 9.37 -27.59 9.04
N GLU A 144 9.70 -28.35 10.08
CA GLU A 144 11.03 -28.95 10.28
C GLU A 144 11.14 -30.39 9.75
N ASP A 145 10.00 -31.04 9.53
CA ASP A 145 9.89 -32.46 9.14
C ASP A 145 10.01 -32.70 7.63
N GLY A 146 10.10 -31.62 6.83
CA GLY A 146 10.17 -31.66 5.38
C GLY A 146 8.86 -32.11 4.70
N ALA A 147 7.75 -32.18 5.44
CA ALA A 147 6.46 -32.62 4.90
C ALA A 147 5.69 -31.48 4.19
N ALA A 148 6.09 -30.23 4.42
CA ALA A 148 5.55 -29.03 3.78
C ALA A 148 6.67 -28.01 3.51
N CYS A 149 6.40 -27.04 2.64
CA CYS A 149 7.30 -25.94 2.36
C CYS A 149 7.16 -24.81 3.39
N GLY A 150 8.24 -24.05 3.58
CA GLY A 150 8.23 -22.87 4.43
C GLY A 150 7.48 -21.69 3.78
N ALA A 151 7.05 -20.75 4.63
CA ALA A 151 6.36 -19.54 4.21
C ALA A 151 7.21 -18.65 3.29
N GLN A 152 8.53 -18.64 3.47
CA GLN A 152 9.45 -17.88 2.62
C GLN A 152 9.54 -18.47 1.21
N ASP A 153 9.72 -19.79 1.08
CA ASP A 153 9.76 -20.46 -0.22
C ASP A 153 8.44 -20.27 -0.99
N PHE A 154 7.32 -20.35 -0.27
CA PHE A 154 6.01 -20.04 -0.83
C PHE A 154 5.91 -18.59 -1.33
N PHE A 155 6.41 -17.63 -0.55
CA PHE A 155 6.36 -16.21 -0.90
C PHE A 155 7.17 -15.89 -2.15
N ASP A 156 8.37 -16.44 -2.26
CA ASP A 156 9.23 -16.28 -3.44
C ASP A 156 8.59 -16.94 -4.68
N TRP A 157 8.05 -18.16 -4.53
CA TRP A 157 7.30 -18.84 -5.59
C TRP A 157 6.08 -18.04 -6.05
N LEU A 158 5.30 -17.47 -5.12
CA LEU A 158 4.12 -16.66 -5.43
C LEU A 158 4.50 -15.40 -6.23
N GLY A 159 5.63 -14.77 -5.89
CA GLY A 159 6.20 -13.66 -6.66
C GLY A 159 6.52 -14.07 -8.09
N ALA A 160 7.17 -15.20 -8.30
CA ALA A 160 7.44 -15.72 -9.64
C ALA A 160 6.17 -16.01 -10.44
N VAL A 161 5.16 -16.63 -9.83
CA VAL A 161 3.86 -16.86 -10.49
C VAL A 161 3.22 -15.53 -10.90
N SER A 162 3.29 -14.52 -10.04
CA SER A 162 2.75 -13.18 -10.30
C SER A 162 3.45 -12.51 -11.49
N CYS A 163 4.75 -12.72 -11.63
CA CYS A 163 5.59 -12.27 -12.76
C CYS A 163 5.50 -13.16 -14.02
N ASP A 164 4.60 -14.15 -14.03
CA ASP A 164 4.42 -15.12 -15.13
C ASP A 164 5.66 -15.97 -15.44
N ILE A 165 6.50 -16.22 -14.42
CA ILE A 165 7.65 -17.11 -14.52
C ILE A 165 7.16 -18.56 -14.36
N ASP A 166 7.61 -19.43 -15.28
CA ASP A 166 7.31 -20.85 -15.24
C ASP A 166 8.31 -21.61 -14.35
N CYS A 167 7.88 -21.92 -13.13
CA CYS A 167 8.66 -22.68 -12.15
C CYS A 167 8.66 -24.21 -12.40
N SER A 168 8.06 -24.69 -13.49
CA SER A 168 7.98 -26.13 -13.82
C SER A 168 9.14 -26.65 -14.68
N SER A 169 9.93 -25.77 -15.27
CA SER A 169 10.96 -26.15 -16.24
C SER A 169 12.28 -26.60 -15.59
N ASP A 170 12.81 -27.75 -16.04
CA ASP A 170 14.12 -28.27 -15.64
C ASP A 170 15.30 -27.52 -16.29
N ASN A 171 15.02 -26.73 -17.33
CA ASN A 171 16.05 -26.08 -18.14
C ASN A 171 16.22 -24.60 -17.75
N SER A 172 17.34 -24.32 -17.07
CA SER A 172 17.97 -22.99 -16.93
C SER A 172 17.21 -21.87 -16.19
N ALA A 173 15.98 -22.08 -15.73
CA ALA A 173 15.34 -21.15 -14.80
C ALA A 173 16.04 -21.21 -13.43
N SER A 174 16.47 -20.06 -12.89
CA SER A 174 17.05 -19.96 -11.56
C SER A 174 16.04 -20.20 -10.43
N MET A 175 14.74 -20.26 -10.76
CA MET A 175 13.62 -20.44 -9.84
C MET A 175 12.84 -21.70 -10.19
N ARG A 176 12.76 -22.64 -9.23
CA ARG A 176 11.99 -23.89 -9.32
C ARG A 176 10.84 -23.88 -8.32
N CYS A 177 9.82 -24.72 -8.55
CA CYS A 177 8.81 -24.95 -7.53
C CYS A 177 9.46 -25.54 -6.27
N PRO A 178 9.22 -24.97 -5.08
CA PRO A 178 9.62 -25.56 -3.81
C PRO A 178 9.07 -26.99 -3.63
N GLU A 179 9.87 -27.86 -3.02
CA GLU A 179 9.48 -29.22 -2.66
C GLU A 179 9.22 -29.33 -1.15
N PRO A 180 8.25 -30.16 -0.69
CA PRO A 180 7.38 -31.00 -1.51
C PRO A 180 6.32 -30.20 -2.28
N SER A 181 6.08 -30.56 -3.55
CA SER A 181 5.10 -29.91 -4.42
C SER A 181 3.84 -30.74 -4.67
N LEU A 182 2.72 -30.06 -4.95
CA LEU A 182 1.43 -30.65 -5.29
C LEU A 182 0.96 -30.18 -6.67
N PRO A 183 0.21 -31.01 -7.41
CA PRO A 183 -0.38 -30.58 -8.67
C PRO A 183 -1.49 -29.55 -8.40
N MET A 184 -1.34 -28.35 -8.95
CA MET A 184 -2.37 -27.31 -8.94
C MET A 184 -3.10 -27.31 -10.28
N GLY A 185 -4.44 -27.35 -10.23
CA GLY A 185 -5.27 -27.15 -11.40
C GLY A 185 -5.16 -25.73 -11.97
N PRO A 186 -5.87 -25.43 -13.08
CA PRO A 186 -5.94 -24.07 -13.60
C PRO A 186 -6.43 -23.09 -12.54
N SER A 187 -5.79 -21.94 -12.44
CA SER A 187 -6.12 -20.90 -11.47
C SER A 187 -6.31 -19.54 -12.14
N LEU A 188 -6.70 -18.53 -11.37
CA LEU A 188 -6.92 -17.17 -11.84
C LEU A 188 -5.99 -16.23 -11.07
N LEU A 189 -5.26 -15.39 -11.79
CA LEU A 189 -4.59 -14.23 -11.20
C LEU A 189 -5.37 -12.97 -11.57
N CYS A 190 -5.79 -12.23 -10.54
CA CYS A 190 -6.45 -10.94 -10.68
C CYS A 190 -5.52 -9.85 -10.13
N SER A 191 -5.21 -8.85 -10.95
CA SER A 191 -4.48 -7.66 -10.53
C SER A 191 -5.39 -6.44 -10.64
N ILE A 192 -5.44 -5.65 -9.57
CA ILE A 192 -6.18 -4.40 -9.50
C ILE A 192 -5.16 -3.29 -9.23
N THR A 193 -5.00 -2.37 -10.18
CA THR A 193 -3.97 -1.32 -10.13
C THR A 193 -4.59 0.07 -10.08
N GLY A 194 -4.20 0.86 -9.08
CA GLY A 194 -4.67 2.24 -8.90
C GLY A 194 -4.58 2.69 -7.44
N LEU A 195 -5.23 3.81 -7.11
CA LEU A 195 -5.40 4.23 -5.71
C LEU A 195 -6.53 3.41 -5.06
N ILE A 196 -6.19 2.25 -4.52
CA ILE A 196 -7.14 1.35 -3.89
C ILE A 196 -7.30 1.71 -2.42
N ARG A 197 -8.54 1.98 -2.01
CA ARG A 197 -8.83 2.31 -0.61
C ARG A 197 -8.80 1.08 0.29
N PRO A 198 -8.42 1.22 1.58
CA PRO A 198 -8.39 0.10 2.52
C PRO A 198 -9.73 -0.63 2.70
N ASP A 199 -10.86 0.07 2.62
CA ASP A 199 -12.20 -0.55 2.73
C ASP A 199 -12.48 -1.53 1.59
N ILE A 200 -11.97 -1.26 0.38
CA ILE A 200 -12.07 -2.18 -0.76
C ILE A 200 -11.22 -3.42 -0.52
N VAL A 201 -10.00 -3.26 0.02
CA VAL A 201 -9.13 -4.39 0.38
C VAL A 201 -9.81 -5.27 1.44
N ILE A 202 -10.45 -4.65 2.45
CA ILE A 202 -11.22 -5.37 3.48
C ILE A 202 -12.42 -6.10 2.88
N GLN A 203 -13.12 -5.51 1.91
CA GLN A 203 -14.22 -6.17 1.20
C GLN A 203 -13.74 -7.37 0.38
N LEU A 204 -12.62 -7.24 -0.33
CA LEU A 204 -11.99 -8.35 -1.07
C LEU A 204 -11.56 -9.47 -0.14
N LEU A 205 -10.95 -9.13 1.00
CA LEU A 205 -10.59 -10.11 2.03
C LEU A 205 -11.84 -10.83 2.57
N SER A 206 -12.92 -10.09 2.82
CA SER A 206 -14.19 -10.67 3.28
C SER A 206 -14.79 -11.60 2.22
N ALA A 207 -14.69 -11.25 0.94
CA ALA A 207 -15.14 -12.11 -0.16
C ALA A 207 -14.31 -13.40 -0.26
N LEU A 208 -12.98 -13.31 -0.09
CA LEU A 208 -12.10 -14.48 -0.07
C LEU A 208 -12.38 -15.41 1.11
N ARG A 209 -12.72 -14.86 2.28
CA ARG A 209 -13.13 -15.69 3.43
C ARG A 209 -14.45 -16.42 3.14
N ARG A 210 -15.43 -15.71 2.57
CA ARG A 210 -16.71 -16.32 2.16
C ARG A 210 -16.55 -17.38 1.07
N TYR A 211 -15.54 -17.26 0.22
CA TYR A 211 -15.27 -18.24 -0.83
C TYR A 211 -15.07 -19.66 -0.27
N PHE A 212 -14.51 -19.81 0.93
CA PHE A 212 -14.31 -21.10 1.59
C PHE A 212 -15.46 -21.54 2.52
N GLU A 213 -16.56 -20.80 2.61
CA GLU A 213 -17.75 -21.23 3.36
C GLU A 213 -18.42 -22.45 2.71
N GLU A 214 -18.30 -22.55 1.38
CA GLU A 214 -18.75 -23.71 0.60
C GLU A 214 -17.56 -24.61 0.25
N PRO A 215 -17.72 -25.94 0.22
CA PRO A 215 -16.64 -26.86 -0.18
C PRO A 215 -16.06 -26.50 -1.56
N LYS A 216 -14.74 -26.28 -1.62
CA LYS A 216 -13.98 -25.97 -2.84
C LYS A 216 -12.92 -27.02 -3.12
N LEU A 217 -12.50 -27.09 -4.39
CA LEU A 217 -11.34 -27.86 -4.81
C LEU A 217 -10.02 -27.15 -4.44
N ALA A 218 -10.03 -25.81 -4.36
CA ALA A 218 -8.89 -25.04 -3.91
C ALA A 218 -8.68 -25.23 -2.41
N CYS A 219 -7.44 -25.51 -1.99
CA CYS A 219 -7.07 -25.65 -0.59
C CYS A 219 -6.68 -24.31 0.07
N TRP A 220 -6.33 -23.31 -0.74
CA TRP A 220 -5.99 -21.96 -0.29
C TRP A 220 -6.22 -20.91 -1.39
N ALA A 221 -6.28 -19.64 -0.99
CA ALA A 221 -6.34 -18.48 -1.89
C ALA A 221 -5.51 -17.32 -1.32
N THR A 222 -4.93 -16.50 -2.19
CA THR A 222 -4.03 -15.39 -1.81
C THR A 222 -4.61 -14.03 -2.14
N LEU A 223 -4.38 -13.06 -1.26
CA LEU A 223 -4.56 -11.63 -1.51
C LEU A 223 -3.25 -10.91 -1.22
N THR A 224 -2.66 -10.31 -2.24
CA THR A 224 -1.44 -9.52 -2.12
C THR A 224 -1.74 -8.06 -2.38
N ALA A 225 -1.38 -7.20 -1.44
CA ALA A 225 -1.52 -5.75 -1.53
C ALA A 225 -0.13 -5.11 -1.58
N HIS A 226 0.11 -4.35 -2.65
CA HIS A 226 1.32 -3.54 -2.85
C HIS A 226 1.00 -2.08 -2.56
N GLY A 227 1.80 -1.43 -1.71
CA GLY A 227 1.76 0.00 -1.47
C GLY A 227 2.51 0.80 -2.54
N PHE A 228 2.39 2.13 -2.49
CA PHE A 228 3.16 3.03 -3.35
C PHE A 228 4.60 3.13 -2.84
N ALA A 229 5.58 3.01 -3.73
CA ALA A 229 7.00 3.14 -3.39
C ALA A 229 7.38 4.55 -2.86
N ASP A 230 6.73 5.59 -3.40
CA ASP A 230 7.04 7.01 -3.12
C ASP A 230 5.99 7.68 -2.21
N SER A 231 5.39 6.93 -1.29
CA SER A 231 4.47 7.51 -0.30
C SER A 231 5.23 8.04 0.91
N PRO A 232 4.97 9.26 1.44
CA PRO A 232 5.61 9.74 2.68
C PRO A 232 5.18 8.96 3.93
N VAL A 233 4.26 8.01 3.78
CA VAL A 233 3.64 7.26 4.87
C VAL A 233 3.60 5.76 4.53
N SER A 234 4.06 4.94 5.46
CA SER A 234 3.98 3.47 5.46
C SER A 234 2.94 3.00 6.49
N TRP A 235 3.05 1.74 6.95
CA TRP A 235 2.09 1.18 7.91
C TRP A 235 1.94 2.02 9.17
N ALA A 236 0.72 2.03 9.74
CA ALA A 236 0.42 2.71 11.01
C ALA A 236 0.80 4.21 11.06
N SER A 237 0.82 4.90 9.91
CA SER A 237 1.26 6.30 9.79
C SER A 237 2.76 6.54 10.10
N LEU A 238 3.56 5.47 10.00
CA LEU A 238 5.01 5.53 10.08
C LEU A 238 5.56 6.20 8.83
N GLU A 239 6.78 6.72 8.95
CA GLU A 239 7.51 7.27 7.83
C GLU A 239 7.91 6.12 6.89
N HIS A 240 7.89 6.38 5.59
CA HIS A 240 8.23 5.39 4.58
C HIS A 240 9.70 5.52 4.16
N GLY A 241 10.43 4.42 4.24
CA GLY A 241 11.80 4.31 3.76
C GLY A 241 11.86 4.35 2.24
N PHE A 242 12.98 4.83 1.69
CA PHE A 242 13.13 4.94 0.23
C PHE A 242 14.50 4.50 -0.31
N HIS A 243 15.45 4.14 0.57
CA HIS A 243 16.86 4.02 0.19
C HIS A 243 17.18 2.96 -0.88
N LYS A 244 16.48 1.82 -0.94
CA LYS A 244 16.70 0.74 -1.94
C LYS A 244 15.41 0.00 -2.32
N GLY A 245 14.27 0.70 -2.28
CA GLY A 245 12.94 0.10 -2.42
C GLY A 245 12.19 0.15 -1.08
N GLY A 246 11.19 1.03 -1.01
CA GLY A 246 10.32 1.21 0.16
C GLY A 246 9.01 0.44 0.07
N GLU A 247 8.83 -0.38 -0.96
CA GLU A 247 7.52 -0.97 -1.23
C GLU A 247 7.01 -1.78 -0.03
N ASN A 248 5.88 -1.34 0.52
CA ASN A 248 5.16 -2.08 1.53
C ASN A 248 4.34 -3.16 0.85
N LEU A 249 4.65 -4.41 1.14
CA LEU A 249 4.00 -5.57 0.53
C LEU A 249 3.39 -6.44 1.62
N GLN A 250 2.11 -6.75 1.49
CA GLN A 250 1.42 -7.64 2.42
C GLN A 250 0.64 -8.70 1.65
N THR A 251 0.94 -9.96 1.93
CA THR A 251 0.22 -11.13 1.39
C THR A 251 -0.53 -11.81 2.51
N LEU A 252 -1.84 -11.98 2.32
CA LEU A 252 -2.68 -12.86 3.13
C LEU A 252 -2.96 -14.13 2.33
N LEU A 253 -2.60 -15.28 2.92
CA LEU A 253 -2.93 -16.60 2.41
C LEU A 253 -4.05 -17.17 3.27
N ALA A 254 -5.24 -17.36 2.72
CA ALA A 254 -6.37 -17.96 3.42
C ALA A 254 -6.48 -19.44 3.06
N PHE A 255 -6.56 -20.31 4.07
CA PHE A 255 -6.75 -21.75 3.90
C PHE A 255 -8.24 -22.12 4.01
N ALA A 256 -8.63 -23.21 3.35
CA ALA A 256 -10.00 -23.71 3.39
C ALA A 256 -10.48 -24.13 4.79
N ASN A 257 -9.55 -24.42 5.71
CA ASN A 257 -9.85 -24.77 7.10
C ASN A 257 -10.05 -23.55 8.02
N GLY A 258 -10.02 -22.32 7.48
CA GLY A 258 -10.22 -21.07 8.21
C GLY A 258 -8.95 -20.46 8.80
N ASN A 259 -7.82 -21.16 8.75
CA ASN A 259 -6.52 -20.58 9.10
C ASN A 259 -6.05 -19.59 8.03
N TYR A 260 -5.10 -18.72 8.39
CA TYR A 260 -4.46 -17.84 7.44
C TYR A 260 -3.01 -17.58 7.81
N TRP A 261 -2.19 -17.27 6.80
CA TRP A 261 -0.87 -16.67 7.00
C TRP A 261 -0.92 -15.19 6.63
N LEU A 262 -0.18 -14.39 7.39
CA LEU A 262 0.04 -12.97 7.12
C LEU A 262 1.53 -12.73 6.88
N LEU A 263 1.90 -12.59 5.62
CA LEU A 263 3.28 -12.37 5.20
C LEU A 263 3.44 -10.88 4.88
N ARG A 264 4.44 -10.24 5.48
CA ARG A 264 4.77 -8.82 5.23
C ARG A 264 6.21 -8.74 4.76
N ALA A 265 6.40 -8.15 3.59
CA ALA A 265 7.72 -7.74 3.13
C ALA A 265 7.87 -6.25 3.39
N VAL A 266 8.96 -5.93 4.09
CA VAL A 266 9.24 -4.60 4.62
C VAL A 266 10.46 -4.06 3.89
N GLY A 267 10.39 -2.81 3.43
CA GLY A 267 11.55 -2.11 2.88
C GLY A 267 12.70 -2.10 3.88
N THR A 268 13.94 -1.97 3.40
CA THR A 268 15.15 -2.16 4.23
C THR A 268 15.18 -1.33 5.52
N ASN A 269 14.44 -0.22 5.58
CA ASN A 269 14.40 0.66 6.74
C ASN A 269 12.96 0.94 7.25
N ASP A 270 11.93 0.28 6.71
CA ASP A 270 10.55 0.50 7.14
C ASP A 270 10.25 -0.19 8.49
N GLY A 271 9.35 0.40 9.26
CA GLY A 271 8.87 -0.20 10.51
C GLY A 271 7.71 -1.16 10.27
N CYS A 272 7.77 -2.38 10.81
CA CYS A 272 6.65 -3.32 10.79
C CYS A 272 5.86 -3.23 12.10
N PRO A 273 4.56 -2.89 12.09
CA PRO A 273 3.75 -2.94 13.30
C PRO A 273 3.55 -4.41 13.74
N SER A 274 3.42 -4.64 15.05
CA SER A 274 3.10 -5.95 15.63
C SER A 274 1.74 -6.46 15.18
#